data_AF-A0A8I1GB12-F1
#
_entry.id   AF-A0A8I1GB12-F1
#
_cell.length_a   1.000
_cell.length_b   1.000
_cell.length_c   1.000
_cell.angle_alpha   90.00
_cell.angle_beta   90.00
_cell.angle_gamma   90.00
#
_symmetry.space_group_name_H-M   'P 1'
#
loop_
_entity.id
_entity.type
_entity.pdbx_description
1 polymer ?
#
loop_
_entity_poly.entity_id
_entity_poly.type
_entity_poly.pdbx_seq_one_letter_code
_entity_poly.pdbx_strand_id
1 'polypeptide(L)'
;MATPALSSAAVSPDSVGEPHAKLRRKRAEKVGSAKSKSSGDTSPGRRSAAHPTASNGPYHDLTYPERPDARNAGCVSSAATAVLREPGADFDYSPEPPRAGKTTASTPDAEKRDRLRLIRTPHIGTVTFWQLIAHFGSATAAIDALPEFVKHGSRVSPKSVPSIGTAEAEMERAAAAGLTLVAVGEAGYPPLLAEIEAPPPLLYIKGDPRIWQRPAFGIVGSRNASGAGLKFTAEISAELSRLGLLVVSGLARGIDGAAHRGALPYGTCAVLPGGLDRIYPPEHVRLAADIAQNGLLVGECPPGFVARAQDFPRRNRIISGASLGVLVVEAAERSGSLITARLAGEQSREVFAVPGHPLDTRATGTNRLIKEGAVLTTSAEDIVDALKGKLVDWARFGVEVPQPQRAPKLAARDDGPVRAPAGATGGDGLASLDATIASVMQLLSFSPIAIDDICRMTGKQTREVHAAIMSLDLAGRLERRGSSHIVLRA
;
A
#
# COMPACT_ATOMS: atom_id res chain seq x y z
N MET A 1 -0.66 -49.72 66.86
CA MET A 1 -0.50 -48.61 67.82
C MET A 1 -1.42 -47.47 67.40
N ALA A 2 -1.81 -46.62 68.35
CA ALA A 2 -3.02 -45.79 68.29
C ALA A 2 -3.00 -44.63 67.28
N THR A 3 -4.17 -44.34 66.70
CA THR A 3 -4.68 -42.99 66.38
C THR A 3 -5.01 -42.25 67.68
N PRO A 4 -4.86 -40.90 67.77
CA PRO A 4 -5.91 -39.96 67.31
C PRO A 4 -5.31 -38.76 66.51
N ALA A 5 -6.02 -37.95 65.72
CA ALA A 5 -7.42 -37.46 65.71
C ALA A 5 -7.70 -36.26 66.67
N LEU A 6 -8.74 -35.46 66.32
CA LEU A 6 -9.28 -34.25 67.00
C LEU A 6 -8.50 -32.94 66.71
N SER A 7 -9.12 -31.75 66.62
CA SER A 7 -10.53 -31.28 66.47
C SER A 7 -10.45 -29.78 66.07
N SER A 8 -11.15 -29.23 65.08
CA SER A 8 -12.60 -28.97 64.93
C SER A 8 -13.20 -27.95 65.94
N ALA A 9 -14.16 -27.14 65.44
CA ALA A 9 -14.84 -25.94 66.00
C ALA A 9 -14.23 -24.61 65.50
N ALA A 10 -14.82 -23.78 64.61
CA ALA A 10 -16.21 -23.44 64.28
C ALA A 10 -16.98 -22.71 65.41
N VAL A 11 -17.32 -21.43 65.17
CA VAL A 11 -18.57 -20.72 65.55
C VAL A 11 -18.54 -19.30 64.91
N SER A 12 -19.52 -19.03 64.04
CA SER A 12 -20.11 -17.69 63.81
C SER A 12 -21.37 -17.61 64.71
N PRO A 13 -21.91 -16.44 65.14
CA PRO A 13 -22.16 -15.24 64.34
C PRO A 13 -21.90 -13.92 65.14
N ASP A 14 -22.45 -12.70 64.91
CA ASP A 14 -23.48 -12.25 63.96
C ASP A 14 -23.45 -10.73 63.62
N SER A 15 -24.02 -10.40 62.45
CA SER A 15 -24.86 -9.24 62.06
C SER A 15 -24.50 -7.76 62.36
N VAL A 16 -25.24 -6.89 61.62
CA VAL A 16 -25.41 -5.42 61.71
C VAL A 16 -24.58 -4.57 60.73
N GLY A 17 -25.30 -3.84 59.86
CA GLY A 17 -24.96 -2.45 59.56
C GLY A 17 -24.30 -2.12 58.21
N GLU A 18 -25.13 -1.98 57.17
CA GLU A 18 -24.98 -0.93 56.15
C GLU A 18 -24.91 0.50 56.78
N PRO A 19 -24.70 1.62 56.03
CA PRO A 19 -24.50 1.78 54.58
C PRO A 19 -23.36 2.78 54.19
N HIS A 20 -23.04 2.91 52.89
CA HIS A 20 -23.40 4.11 52.09
C HIS A 20 -22.66 4.26 50.75
N ALA A 21 -23.44 4.16 49.66
CA ALA A 21 -23.14 4.86 48.43
C ALA A 21 -23.43 6.37 48.54
N LYS A 22 -22.67 7.20 47.81
CA LYS A 22 -23.07 8.54 47.34
C LYS A 22 -22.65 8.68 45.87
N LEU A 23 -23.50 8.31 44.92
CA LEU A 23 -24.56 9.14 44.29
C LEU A 23 -24.10 10.45 43.65
N ARG A 24 -24.31 10.49 42.33
CA ARG A 24 -24.62 11.70 41.54
C ARG A 24 -25.59 12.64 42.28
N ARG A 25 -25.39 13.96 42.15
CA ARG A 25 -26.51 14.92 42.24
C ARG A 25 -26.93 15.36 40.84
N LYS A 26 -28.20 15.10 40.50
CA LYS A 26 -28.94 15.82 39.45
C LYS A 26 -29.39 17.19 39.99
N ARG A 27 -29.42 18.20 39.12
CA ARG A 27 -30.52 19.17 38.95
C ARG A 27 -30.38 19.71 37.51
N ALA A 28 -31.29 19.43 36.59
CA ALA A 28 -32.69 19.85 36.51
C ALA A 28 -32.83 21.33 36.12
N GLU A 29 -33.18 21.51 34.84
CA GLU A 29 -34.02 22.56 34.24
C GLU A 29 -34.27 23.86 35.00
N LYS A 30 -34.08 24.99 34.30
CA LYS A 30 -35.14 26.01 34.27
C LYS A 30 -35.20 26.80 32.96
N VAL A 31 -36.44 26.94 32.49
CA VAL A 31 -36.88 27.77 31.36
C VAL A 31 -36.93 29.26 31.77
N GLY A 32 -36.71 30.17 30.81
CA GLY A 32 -36.95 31.62 30.95
C GLY A 32 -36.04 32.45 30.05
N SER A 33 -36.36 32.75 28.79
CA SER A 33 -37.46 33.62 28.27
C SER A 33 -37.05 35.09 28.08
N ALA A 34 -37.05 35.52 26.81
CA ALA A 34 -37.31 36.87 26.26
C ALA A 34 -36.48 38.07 26.77
N LYS A 35 -35.89 38.89 25.88
CA LYS A 35 -36.57 39.77 24.90
C LYS A 35 -35.59 40.15 23.78
N SER A 36 -35.96 40.01 22.49
CA SER A 36 -36.61 41.01 21.62
C SER A 36 -35.79 42.30 21.44
N LYS A 37 -35.57 42.80 20.21
CA LYS A 37 -36.53 43.23 19.16
C LYS A 37 -35.94 43.00 17.75
N SER A 38 -36.65 42.43 16.76
CA SER A 38 -37.59 43.07 15.79
C SER A 38 -36.97 44.25 15.03
N SER A 39 -37.10 44.43 13.70
CA SER A 39 -38.12 43.98 12.71
C SER A 39 -37.45 43.76 11.33
N GLY A 40 -38.00 43.01 10.36
CA GLY A 40 -39.35 43.08 9.77
C GLY A 40 -39.37 44.24 8.76
N ASP A 41 -38.93 44.03 7.52
CA ASP A 41 -39.67 43.46 6.36
C ASP A 41 -40.57 44.49 5.65
N THR A 42 -40.31 44.76 4.36
CA THR A 42 -41.27 44.82 3.23
C THR A 42 -40.63 45.42 1.96
N SER A 43 -41.02 44.88 0.79
CA SER A 43 -40.69 45.38 -0.58
C SER A 43 -41.76 46.41 -1.04
N PRO A 44 -41.91 46.85 -2.33
CA PRO A 44 -41.10 46.69 -3.55
C PRO A 44 -40.88 47.99 -4.39
N GLY A 45 -40.13 47.92 -5.51
CA GLY A 45 -40.00 49.03 -6.48
C GLY A 45 -39.64 48.59 -7.91
N ARG A 46 -40.43 49.01 -8.91
CA ARG A 46 -40.37 48.54 -10.33
C ARG A 46 -39.50 49.42 -11.24
N ARG A 47 -38.92 48.83 -12.30
CA ARG A 47 -39.09 49.11 -13.77
C ARG A 47 -37.93 48.45 -14.58
N SER A 48 -38.22 47.58 -15.57
CA SER A 48 -38.36 47.88 -17.02
C SER A 48 -37.01 48.18 -17.71
N ALA A 49 -36.54 47.55 -18.80
CA ALA A 49 -36.97 46.42 -19.66
C ALA A 49 -35.69 45.86 -20.38
N ALA A 50 -35.64 45.05 -21.45
CA ALA A 50 -36.62 44.49 -22.41
C ALA A 50 -36.07 43.19 -23.08
N HIS A 51 -36.82 42.61 -24.03
CA HIS A 51 -36.32 41.65 -25.04
C HIS A 51 -35.78 42.37 -26.29
N PRO A 52 -35.04 41.68 -27.17
CA PRO A 52 -35.69 41.18 -28.39
C PRO A 52 -35.40 39.72 -28.74
N THR A 53 -36.13 39.22 -29.74
CA THR A 53 -36.28 37.82 -30.14
C THR A 53 -35.39 37.38 -31.31
N ALA A 54 -35.23 36.05 -31.41
CA ALA A 54 -34.68 35.21 -32.48
C ALA A 54 -34.56 35.76 -33.92
N SER A 55 -33.51 35.30 -34.62
CA SER A 55 -33.49 35.12 -36.08
C SER A 55 -32.69 33.86 -36.46
N ASN A 56 -33.02 33.25 -37.61
CA ASN A 56 -32.73 31.85 -37.93
C ASN A 56 -31.36 31.56 -38.58
N GLY A 57 -30.71 30.47 -38.12
CA GLY A 57 -29.93 29.52 -38.95
C GLY A 57 -28.55 29.94 -39.48
N PRO A 58 -27.81 29.01 -40.14
CA PRO A 58 -28.14 27.61 -40.39
C PRO A 58 -27.31 26.61 -39.55
N TYR A 59 -27.75 25.34 -39.55
CA TYR A 59 -26.97 24.19 -39.09
C TYR A 59 -25.67 24.05 -39.90
N HIS A 60 -24.52 23.93 -39.22
CA HIS A 60 -23.33 23.35 -39.82
C HIS A 60 -23.25 21.86 -39.48
N ASP A 61 -23.38 21.05 -40.53
CA ASP A 61 -23.26 19.61 -40.53
C ASP A 61 -21.81 19.19 -40.22
N LEU A 62 -21.56 18.77 -38.97
CA LEU A 62 -20.31 18.09 -38.59
C LEU A 62 -20.54 16.59 -38.70
N THR A 63 -20.32 16.10 -39.92
CA THR A 63 -20.27 14.69 -40.27
C THR A 63 -19.22 13.97 -39.42
N TYR A 64 -19.69 13.02 -38.60
CA TYR A 64 -18.80 12.05 -37.97
C TYR A 64 -18.25 11.10 -39.05
N PRO A 65 -16.94 10.84 -39.12
CA PRO A 65 -16.42 9.80 -40.00
C PRO A 65 -16.96 8.43 -39.55
N GLU A 66 -17.47 7.66 -40.51
CA GLU A 66 -18.06 6.34 -40.24
C GLU A 66 -17.05 5.38 -39.62
N ARG A 67 -17.52 4.53 -38.71
CA ARG A 67 -16.72 3.43 -38.17
C ARG A 67 -16.51 2.37 -39.26
N PRO A 68 -15.27 1.90 -39.51
CA PRO A 68 -15.06 0.71 -40.31
C PRO A 68 -15.73 -0.51 -39.66
N ASP A 69 -16.38 -1.32 -40.49
CA ASP A 69 -17.17 -2.47 -40.05
C ASP A 69 -16.36 -3.49 -39.25
N ALA A 70 -16.98 -4.03 -38.20
CA ALA A 70 -16.38 -5.05 -37.34
C ALA A 70 -16.35 -6.42 -38.04
N ARG A 71 -15.34 -6.65 -38.90
CA ARG A 71 -15.10 -7.96 -39.53
C ARG A 71 -13.62 -8.25 -39.86
N ASN A 72 -12.74 -8.08 -38.87
CA ASN A 72 -11.44 -8.78 -38.85
C ASN A 72 -10.90 -8.91 -37.41
N ALA A 73 -11.42 -9.89 -36.68
CA ALA A 73 -10.85 -10.30 -35.40
C ALA A 73 -9.71 -11.30 -35.64
N GLY A 74 -8.47 -10.80 -35.73
CA GLY A 74 -7.29 -11.63 -35.93
C GLY A 74 -5.99 -10.84 -35.83
N CYS A 75 -5.08 -11.30 -34.95
CA CYS A 75 -3.73 -10.76 -34.73
C CYS A 75 -3.61 -9.31 -34.22
N VAL A 76 -3.54 -9.16 -32.90
CA VAL A 76 -2.95 -7.97 -32.23
C VAL A 76 -1.72 -8.43 -31.44
N SER A 77 -0.55 -8.49 -32.10
CA SER A 77 0.68 -9.04 -31.47
C SER A 77 2.01 -8.49 -32.01
N SER A 78 2.04 -7.26 -32.55
CA SER A 78 3.28 -6.69 -33.15
C SER A 78 3.71 -5.31 -32.66
N ALA A 79 2.79 -4.40 -32.27
CA ALA A 79 3.16 -3.01 -31.96
C ALA A 79 3.87 -2.83 -30.61
N ALA A 80 3.30 -3.34 -29.51
CA ALA A 80 3.86 -3.17 -28.17
C ALA A 80 5.13 -4.02 -27.92
N THR A 81 5.27 -5.15 -28.62
CA THR A 81 6.41 -6.07 -28.49
C THR A 81 7.68 -5.56 -29.18
N ALA A 82 7.56 -4.63 -30.14
CA ALA A 82 8.68 -4.17 -30.97
C ALA A 82 9.72 -3.30 -30.23
N VAL A 83 9.42 -2.79 -29.03
CA VAL A 83 10.29 -1.83 -28.31
C VAL A 83 11.37 -2.53 -27.45
N LEU A 84 11.28 -3.85 -27.24
CA LEU A 84 12.09 -4.59 -26.25
C LEU A 84 12.93 -5.74 -26.85
N ARG A 85 13.48 -5.58 -28.06
CA ARG A 85 14.34 -6.63 -28.64
C ARG A 85 15.48 -6.09 -29.51
N GLU A 86 16.71 -6.37 -29.08
CA GLU A 86 17.94 -6.73 -29.82
C GLU A 86 19.08 -6.77 -28.77
N PRO A 87 19.62 -7.93 -28.36
CA PRO A 87 20.71 -8.02 -27.39
C PRO A 87 22.08 -8.08 -28.08
N GLY A 88 23.02 -7.21 -27.70
CA GLY A 88 24.33 -7.18 -28.36
C GLY A 88 25.38 -6.25 -27.76
N ALA A 89 25.80 -6.48 -26.51
CA ALA A 89 27.15 -6.20 -25.99
C ALA A 89 27.28 -6.67 -24.54
N ASP A 90 28.27 -7.49 -24.23
CA ASP A 90 28.76 -7.64 -22.85
C ASP A 90 29.44 -6.33 -22.43
N PHE A 91 28.95 -5.66 -21.39
CA PHE A 91 29.63 -4.49 -20.85
C PHE A 91 29.47 -4.37 -19.33
N ASP A 92 30.60 -4.22 -18.65
CA ASP A 92 30.71 -4.09 -17.19
C ASP A 92 30.46 -2.62 -16.77
N TYR A 93 29.47 -2.40 -15.90
CA TYR A 93 29.12 -1.07 -15.40
C TYR A 93 29.72 -0.84 -14.01
N SER A 94 30.90 -0.23 -13.99
CA SER A 94 31.49 0.37 -12.78
C SER A 94 31.25 1.88 -12.77
N PRO A 95 30.34 2.43 -11.95
CA PRO A 95 30.21 3.88 -11.80
C PRO A 95 31.42 4.44 -11.03
N GLU A 96 32.05 5.49 -11.54
CA GLU A 96 33.17 6.15 -10.84
C GLU A 96 32.72 6.69 -9.48
N PRO A 97 33.42 6.36 -8.38
CA PRO A 97 33.12 6.92 -7.07
C PRO A 97 33.54 8.39 -6.98
N PRO A 98 32.85 9.22 -6.16
CA PRO A 98 33.24 10.61 -5.96
C PRO A 98 34.66 10.71 -5.40
N ARG A 99 35.41 11.72 -5.88
CA ARG A 99 36.87 11.88 -5.67
C ARG A 99 37.28 11.71 -4.21
N ALA A 100 38.13 10.71 -3.97
CA ALA A 100 38.60 10.35 -2.63
C ALA A 100 39.49 11.44 -2.00
N GLY A 101 39.00 12.04 -0.91
CA GLY A 101 39.88 12.52 0.16
C GLY A 101 40.53 11.32 0.86
N LYS A 102 41.73 11.49 1.42
CA LYS A 102 42.50 10.40 2.05
C LYS A 102 41.81 9.87 3.31
N THR A 103 41.01 8.82 3.18
CA THR A 103 40.48 8.01 4.29
C THR A 103 41.11 6.61 4.29
N THR A 104 41.33 6.07 5.48
CA THR A 104 41.80 4.70 5.69
C THR A 104 40.78 3.72 5.13
N ALA A 105 41.19 2.87 4.17
CA ALA A 105 40.30 1.96 3.47
C ALA A 105 39.70 0.89 4.42
N SER A 106 38.45 1.11 4.84
CA SER A 106 37.62 0.12 5.50
C SER A 106 37.21 -0.97 4.49
N THR A 107 37.10 -2.23 4.92
CA THR A 107 36.56 -3.28 4.03
C THR A 107 35.06 -3.04 3.76
N PRO A 108 34.50 -3.50 2.63
CA PRO A 108 33.07 -3.28 2.31
C PRO A 108 32.12 -3.73 3.44
N ASP A 109 32.40 -4.87 4.07
CA ASP A 109 31.61 -5.38 5.19
C ASP A 109 31.75 -4.54 6.47
N ALA A 110 32.94 -3.99 6.73
CA ALA A 110 33.17 -3.11 7.88
C ALA A 110 32.47 -1.75 7.71
N GLU A 111 32.51 -1.16 6.52
CA GLU A 111 31.70 0.03 6.19
C GLU A 111 30.21 -0.28 6.25
N LYS A 112 29.73 -1.42 5.73
CA LYS A 112 28.31 -1.85 5.86
C LYS A 112 27.87 -1.94 7.32
N ARG A 113 28.69 -2.57 8.17
CA ARG A 113 28.45 -2.66 9.62
C ARG A 113 28.44 -1.28 10.28
N ASP A 114 29.37 -0.39 9.92
CA ASP A 114 29.42 0.94 10.53
C ASP A 114 28.28 1.84 10.03
N ARG A 115 27.83 1.70 8.77
CA ARG A 115 26.56 2.27 8.29
C ARG A 115 25.37 1.78 9.13
N LEU A 116 25.35 0.49 9.49
CA LEU A 116 24.29 -0.07 10.35
C LEU A 116 24.33 0.55 11.76
N ARG A 117 25.51 0.66 12.36
CA ARG A 117 25.69 1.34 13.67
C ARG A 117 25.21 2.79 13.61
N LEU A 118 25.59 3.54 12.58
CA LEU A 118 25.22 4.94 12.43
C LEU A 118 23.69 5.13 12.28
N ILE A 119 23.02 4.37 11.39
CA ILE A 119 21.55 4.49 11.20
C ILE A 119 20.71 3.88 12.35
N ARG A 120 21.34 3.11 13.24
CA ARG A 120 20.73 2.59 14.48
C ARG A 120 20.98 3.46 15.70
N THR A 121 21.80 4.51 15.57
CA THR A 121 22.06 5.48 16.65
C THR A 121 20.81 6.35 16.89
N PRO A 122 20.34 6.52 18.14
CA PRO A 122 19.20 7.37 18.45
C PRO A 122 19.32 8.79 17.88
N HIS A 123 18.19 9.30 17.40
CA HIS A 123 18.06 10.60 16.71
C HIS A 123 18.74 10.72 15.33
N ILE A 124 19.46 9.71 14.83
CA ILE A 124 19.96 9.69 13.45
C ILE A 124 18.90 9.07 12.53
N GLY A 125 18.20 9.93 11.77
CA GLY A 125 17.32 9.53 10.67
C GLY A 125 18.09 9.41 9.34
N THR A 126 17.42 9.03 8.25
CA THR A 126 18.07 8.91 6.92
C THR A 126 18.64 10.24 6.44
N VAL A 127 17.94 11.36 6.62
CA VAL A 127 18.41 12.71 6.27
C VAL A 127 19.71 13.04 7.02
N THR A 128 19.70 12.91 8.35
CA THR A 128 20.88 13.18 9.20
C THR A 128 22.04 12.24 8.89
N PHE A 129 21.76 10.97 8.60
CA PHE A 129 22.76 10.01 8.15
C PHE A 129 23.47 10.51 6.89
N TRP A 130 22.73 10.91 5.85
CA TRP A 130 23.35 11.38 4.60
C TRP A 130 24.07 12.71 4.74
N GLN A 131 23.60 13.61 5.60
CA GLN A 131 24.34 14.83 5.97
C GLN A 131 25.68 14.50 6.63
N LEU A 132 25.73 13.50 7.53
CA LEU A 132 26.96 13.04 8.15
C LEU A 132 27.91 12.36 7.14
N ILE A 133 27.39 11.48 6.27
CA ILE A 133 28.20 10.86 5.21
C ILE A 133 28.76 11.91 4.23
N ALA A 134 27.96 12.90 3.83
CA ALA A 134 28.41 13.97 2.94
C ALA A 134 29.48 14.87 3.58
N HIS A 135 29.48 15.03 4.90
CA HIS A 135 30.46 15.84 5.63
C HIS A 135 31.73 15.09 6.00
N PHE A 136 31.64 13.82 6.42
CA PHE A 136 32.76 13.02 6.93
C PHE A 136 33.28 11.95 5.94
N GLY A 137 32.59 11.72 4.83
CA GLY A 137 32.99 10.80 3.76
C GLY A 137 32.67 9.32 4.00
N SER A 138 32.63 8.84 5.25
CA SER A 138 32.29 7.43 5.58
C SER A 138 31.51 7.30 6.90
N ALA A 139 30.88 6.14 7.10
CA ALA A 139 30.14 5.89 8.34
C ALA A 139 31.08 5.74 9.55
N THR A 140 32.25 5.13 9.37
CA THR A 140 33.29 5.05 10.41
C THR A 140 33.74 6.45 10.85
N ALA A 141 34.11 7.32 9.91
CA ALA A 141 34.56 8.69 10.21
C ALA A 141 33.46 9.55 10.86
N ALA A 142 32.20 9.39 10.42
CA ALA A 142 31.06 10.03 11.05
C ALA A 142 30.87 9.58 12.52
N ILE A 143 30.99 8.28 12.81
CA ILE A 143 30.90 7.74 14.18
C ILE A 143 32.00 8.30 15.08
N ASP A 144 33.24 8.34 14.59
CA ASP A 144 34.39 8.85 15.35
C ASP A 144 34.27 10.35 15.66
N ALA A 145 33.54 11.11 14.84
CA ALA A 145 33.25 12.53 15.05
C ALA A 145 32.03 12.82 15.95
N LEU A 146 31.13 11.85 16.20
CA LEU A 146 29.95 12.05 17.06
C LEU A 146 30.25 12.62 18.48
N PRO A 147 31.36 12.26 19.17
CA PRO A 147 31.78 12.90 20.42
C PRO A 147 31.91 14.42 20.37
N GLU A 148 32.19 15.00 19.20
CA GLU A 148 32.40 16.43 19.06
C GLU A 148 31.08 17.19 18.96
N PHE A 149 30.07 16.64 18.29
CA PHE A 149 28.72 17.22 18.21
C PHE A 149 28.04 17.35 19.57
N VAL A 150 28.35 16.47 20.52
CA VAL A 150 27.81 16.49 21.89
C VAL A 150 28.28 17.74 22.63
N LYS A 151 29.54 18.15 22.43
CA LYS A 151 30.11 19.38 22.99
C LYS A 151 29.36 20.63 22.51
N HIS A 152 28.71 20.54 21.36
CA HIS A 152 27.93 21.59 20.71
C HIS A 152 26.40 21.48 20.95
N GLY A 153 25.97 20.67 21.93
CA GLY A 153 24.56 20.59 22.35
C GLY A 153 23.70 19.59 21.56
N SER A 154 24.30 18.69 20.77
CA SER A 154 23.57 17.60 20.12
C SER A 154 22.91 16.66 21.14
N ARG A 155 21.70 16.17 20.80
CA ARG A 155 21.01 15.12 21.55
C ARG A 155 21.55 13.71 21.28
N VAL A 156 22.38 13.55 20.25
CA VAL A 156 23.05 12.27 19.93
C VAL A 156 24.23 12.08 20.88
N SER A 157 24.19 11.02 21.71
CA SER A 157 25.30 10.67 22.59
C SER A 157 26.22 9.64 21.93
N PRO A 158 27.56 9.68 22.07
CA PRO A 158 28.44 8.68 21.46
C PRO A 158 28.26 7.32 22.15
N LYS A 159 27.88 7.35 23.44
CA LYS A 159 27.47 6.16 24.21
C LYS A 159 26.17 5.52 23.71
N SER A 160 25.41 6.21 22.84
CA SER A 160 24.21 5.64 22.20
C SER A 160 24.47 5.04 20.81
N VAL A 161 25.71 5.15 20.30
CA VAL A 161 26.11 4.42 19.09
C VAL A 161 26.20 2.93 19.43
N PRO A 162 25.52 2.03 18.69
CA PRO A 162 25.64 0.60 18.90
C PRO A 162 27.09 0.12 18.79
N SER A 163 27.47 -0.82 19.65
CA SER A 163 28.79 -1.47 19.58
C SER A 163 28.93 -2.27 18.29
N ILE A 164 30.18 -2.55 17.90
CA ILE A 164 30.52 -3.41 16.76
C ILE A 164 29.80 -4.77 16.87
N GLY A 165 29.92 -5.46 18.01
CA GLY A 165 29.24 -6.73 18.25
C GLY A 165 27.71 -6.64 18.30
N THR A 166 27.13 -5.48 18.64
CA THR A 166 25.67 -5.27 18.58
C THR A 166 25.16 -5.25 17.13
N ALA A 167 25.92 -4.64 16.23
CA ALA A 167 25.59 -4.57 14.80
C ALA A 167 25.87 -5.91 14.09
N GLU A 168 26.99 -6.56 14.39
CA GLU A 168 27.32 -7.90 13.88
C GLU A 168 26.24 -8.90 14.30
N ALA A 169 25.80 -8.88 15.57
CA ALA A 169 24.68 -9.72 16.00
C ALA A 169 23.33 -9.38 15.32
N GLU A 170 23.09 -8.14 14.85
CA GLU A 170 21.91 -7.82 14.02
C GLU A 170 22.03 -8.43 12.60
N MET A 171 23.23 -8.37 12.01
CA MET A 171 23.53 -8.98 10.71
C MET A 171 23.44 -10.51 10.76
N GLU A 172 23.94 -11.15 11.82
CA GLU A 172 23.80 -12.58 12.09
C GLU A 172 22.33 -13.00 12.25
N ARG A 173 21.54 -12.25 13.03
CA ARG A 173 20.08 -12.50 13.15
C ARG A 173 19.36 -12.36 11.82
N ALA A 174 19.76 -11.41 10.99
CA ALA A 174 19.19 -11.25 9.64
C ALA A 174 19.52 -12.45 8.75
N ALA A 175 20.79 -12.87 8.69
CA ALA A 175 21.22 -14.04 7.95
C ALA A 175 20.51 -15.32 8.42
N ALA A 176 20.38 -15.52 9.74
CA ALA A 176 19.66 -16.66 10.33
C ALA A 176 18.15 -16.66 10.01
N ALA A 177 17.54 -15.48 9.77
CA ALA A 177 16.16 -15.35 9.29
C ALA A 177 16.01 -15.49 7.76
N GLY A 178 17.11 -15.78 7.04
CA GLY A 178 17.18 -15.85 5.58
C GLY A 178 17.04 -14.48 4.92
N LEU A 179 17.54 -13.43 5.55
CA LEU A 179 17.53 -12.05 5.04
C LEU A 179 18.95 -11.63 4.65
N THR A 180 19.08 -10.95 3.52
CA THR A 180 20.34 -10.31 3.12
C THR A 180 20.28 -8.82 3.44
N LEU A 181 21.39 -8.26 3.92
CA LEU A 181 21.53 -6.82 4.18
C LEU A 181 22.34 -6.17 3.04
N VAL A 182 21.67 -5.29 2.29
CA VAL A 182 22.21 -4.62 1.10
C VAL A 182 22.32 -3.11 1.36
N ALA A 183 23.47 -2.52 1.05
CA ALA A 183 23.72 -1.10 1.20
C ALA A 183 23.48 -0.31 -0.10
N VAL A 184 23.24 1.00 0.02
CA VAL A 184 23.24 1.89 -1.16
C VAL A 184 24.59 1.79 -1.88
N GLY A 185 24.53 1.50 -3.17
CA GLY A 185 25.68 1.26 -4.06
C GLY A 185 26.02 -0.22 -4.29
N GLU A 186 25.37 -1.16 -3.59
CA GLU A 186 25.60 -2.59 -3.79
C GLU A 186 24.62 -3.22 -4.79
N ALA A 187 25.06 -4.31 -5.43
CA ALA A 187 24.20 -5.14 -6.27
C ALA A 187 22.96 -5.62 -5.49
N GLY A 188 21.78 -5.41 -6.08
CA GLY A 188 20.50 -5.72 -5.44
C GLY A 188 19.86 -4.56 -4.67
N TYR A 189 20.52 -3.41 -4.56
CA TYR A 189 19.84 -2.17 -4.15
C TYR A 189 19.07 -1.59 -5.35
N PRO A 190 17.81 -1.12 -5.19
CA PRO A 190 17.04 -0.58 -6.32
C PRO A 190 17.68 0.74 -6.84
N PRO A 191 18.08 0.86 -8.13
CA PRO A 191 18.80 2.04 -8.62
C PRO A 191 18.02 3.35 -8.39
N LEU A 192 16.75 3.40 -8.81
CA LEU A 192 15.86 4.55 -8.62
C LEU A 192 15.69 4.92 -7.14
N LEU A 193 15.74 3.95 -6.23
CA LEU A 193 15.62 4.26 -4.81
C LEU A 193 16.84 5.01 -4.27
N ALA A 194 18.02 4.81 -4.85
CA ALA A 194 19.24 5.52 -4.44
C ALA A 194 19.23 7.00 -4.85
N GLU A 195 18.38 7.40 -5.81
CA GLU A 195 18.27 8.77 -6.34
C GLU A 195 17.41 9.71 -5.47
N ILE A 196 16.59 9.19 -4.56
CA ILE A 196 15.72 10.04 -3.73
C ILE A 196 16.54 10.87 -2.74
N GLU A 197 16.00 11.98 -2.22
CA GLU A 197 16.73 12.90 -1.32
C GLU A 197 17.40 12.22 -0.11
N ALA A 198 16.75 11.21 0.48
CA ALA A 198 17.26 10.50 1.66
C ALA A 198 16.96 8.99 1.57
N PRO A 199 17.72 8.22 0.76
CA PRO A 199 17.48 6.80 0.56
C PRO A 199 17.70 6.03 1.87
N PRO A 200 17.03 4.89 2.11
CA PRO A 200 17.41 3.99 3.20
C PRO A 200 18.88 3.54 3.00
N PRO A 201 19.83 3.84 3.91
CA PRO A 201 21.25 3.51 3.70
C PRO A 201 21.51 2.01 3.55
N LEU A 202 20.61 1.22 4.15
CA LEU A 202 20.60 -0.22 4.19
C LEU A 202 19.17 -0.72 4.00
N LEU A 203 19.03 -1.85 3.32
CA LEU A 203 17.79 -2.60 3.15
C LEU A 203 18.01 -4.05 3.54
N TYR A 204 17.07 -4.59 4.31
CA TYR A 204 16.87 -6.02 4.38
C TYR A 204 16.08 -6.47 3.17
N ILE A 205 16.49 -7.58 2.57
CA ILE A 205 15.80 -8.23 1.45
C ILE A 205 15.59 -9.73 1.73
N LYS A 206 14.53 -10.32 1.15
CA LYS A 206 14.26 -11.76 1.15
C LYS A 206 13.64 -12.18 -0.18
N GLY A 207 14.29 -13.10 -0.90
CA GLY A 207 13.96 -13.44 -2.29
C GLY A 207 15.14 -13.10 -3.22
N ASP A 208 14.88 -12.94 -4.51
CA ASP A 208 15.93 -12.71 -5.51
C ASP A 208 16.13 -11.23 -5.84
N PRO A 209 17.24 -10.59 -5.42
CA PRO A 209 17.50 -9.17 -5.72
C PRO A 209 17.65 -8.86 -7.21
N ARG A 210 17.94 -9.85 -8.07
CA ARG A 210 18.10 -9.63 -9.51
C ARG A 210 16.82 -9.13 -10.17
N ILE A 211 15.66 -9.31 -9.54
CA ILE A 211 14.39 -8.78 -10.03
C ILE A 211 14.40 -7.25 -10.22
N TRP A 212 15.27 -6.51 -9.50
CA TRP A 212 15.47 -5.07 -9.68
C TRP A 212 16.12 -4.64 -11.01
N GLN A 213 16.59 -5.60 -11.82
CA GLN A 213 16.98 -5.31 -13.20
C GLN A 213 15.77 -4.84 -14.03
N ARG A 214 14.55 -5.23 -13.65
CA ARG A 214 13.30 -4.79 -14.30
C ARG A 214 12.91 -3.37 -13.89
N PRO A 215 12.34 -2.57 -14.81
CA PRO A 215 11.81 -1.24 -14.48
C PRO A 215 10.65 -1.40 -13.50
N ALA A 216 10.80 -0.83 -12.32
CA ALA A 216 9.82 -0.98 -11.25
C ALA A 216 8.67 0.04 -11.38
N PHE A 217 7.46 -0.40 -11.03
CA PHE A 217 6.24 0.39 -11.09
C PHE A 217 5.38 0.17 -9.84
N GLY A 218 5.03 1.27 -9.17
CA GLY A 218 4.28 1.23 -7.91
C GLY A 218 2.79 1.08 -8.15
N ILE A 219 2.11 0.21 -7.40
CA ILE A 219 0.64 0.13 -7.40
C ILE A 219 0.14 0.20 -5.96
N VAL A 220 -0.73 1.17 -5.65
CA VAL A 220 -1.25 1.41 -4.30
C VAL A 220 -2.73 1.79 -4.32
N GLY A 221 -3.41 1.65 -3.19
CA GLY A 221 -4.77 2.18 -3.08
C GLY A 221 -5.47 1.86 -1.77
N SER A 222 -6.80 1.78 -1.86
CA SER A 222 -7.68 1.59 -0.71
C SER A 222 -7.45 0.23 -0.05
N ARG A 223 -7.37 0.23 1.30
CA ARG A 223 -7.45 -0.99 2.11
C ARG A 223 -8.86 -1.58 2.14
N ASN A 224 -9.86 -0.75 1.86
CA ASN A 224 -11.26 -1.10 1.72
C ASN A 224 -11.67 -0.84 0.26
N ALA A 225 -11.17 -1.69 -0.63
CA ALA A 225 -11.39 -1.54 -2.06
C ALA A 225 -12.73 -2.14 -2.51
N SER A 226 -13.31 -1.59 -3.58
CA SER A 226 -14.43 -2.26 -4.27
C SER A 226 -13.95 -3.54 -4.98
N GLY A 227 -14.86 -4.47 -5.25
CA GLY A 227 -14.51 -5.68 -6.00
C GLY A 227 -14.12 -5.38 -7.46
N ALA A 228 -14.70 -4.34 -8.06
CA ALA A 228 -14.27 -3.84 -9.37
C ALA A 228 -12.82 -3.33 -9.33
N GLY A 229 -12.47 -2.51 -8.32
CA GLY A 229 -11.11 -2.03 -8.10
C GLY A 229 -10.11 -3.16 -7.83
N LEU A 230 -10.48 -4.17 -7.04
CA LEU A 230 -9.65 -5.36 -6.80
C LEU A 230 -9.39 -6.15 -8.09
N LYS A 231 -10.42 -6.36 -8.92
CA LYS A 231 -10.33 -7.08 -10.20
C LYS A 231 -9.41 -6.34 -11.18
N PHE A 232 -9.71 -5.06 -11.41
CA PHE A 232 -8.90 -4.18 -12.26
C PHE A 232 -7.43 -4.19 -11.84
N THR A 233 -7.16 -4.06 -10.53
CA THR A 233 -5.79 -4.08 -9.99
C THR A 233 -5.06 -5.37 -10.32
N ALA A 234 -5.72 -6.53 -10.15
CA ALA A 234 -5.09 -7.82 -10.44
C ALA A 234 -4.81 -7.98 -11.94
N GLU A 235 -5.74 -7.57 -12.80
CA GLU A 235 -5.62 -7.63 -14.26
C GLU A 235 -4.48 -6.73 -14.76
N ILE A 236 -4.47 -5.43 -14.41
CA ILE A 236 -3.43 -4.49 -14.84
C ILE A 236 -2.04 -4.85 -14.28
N SER A 237 -1.96 -5.42 -13.06
CA SER A 237 -0.68 -5.85 -12.48
C SER A 237 -0.11 -7.08 -13.18
N ALA A 238 -0.96 -8.02 -13.59
CA ALA A 238 -0.54 -9.16 -14.41
C ALA A 238 -0.05 -8.70 -15.79
N GLU A 239 -0.71 -7.71 -16.38
CA GLU A 239 -0.34 -7.17 -17.69
C GLU A 239 0.97 -6.38 -17.67
N LEU A 240 1.13 -5.42 -16.75
CA LEU A 240 2.39 -4.69 -16.59
C LEU A 240 3.57 -5.65 -16.33
N SER A 241 3.33 -6.72 -15.57
CA SER A 241 4.35 -7.75 -15.32
C SER A 241 4.67 -8.58 -16.56
N ARG A 242 3.68 -8.93 -17.38
CA ARG A 242 3.83 -9.57 -18.70
C ARG A 242 4.60 -8.69 -19.69
N LEU A 243 4.49 -7.36 -19.55
CA LEU A 243 5.24 -6.36 -20.31
C LEU A 243 6.65 -6.08 -19.72
N GLY A 244 7.06 -6.82 -18.69
CA GLY A 244 8.40 -6.76 -18.11
C GLY A 244 8.55 -5.85 -16.88
N LEU A 245 7.57 -4.99 -16.56
CA LEU A 245 7.67 -4.09 -15.41
C LEU A 245 7.58 -4.87 -14.08
N LEU A 246 8.38 -4.51 -13.09
CA LEU A 246 8.31 -5.07 -11.75
C LEU A 246 7.22 -4.33 -10.94
N VAL A 247 6.10 -4.99 -10.66
CA VAL A 247 5.07 -4.43 -9.76
C VAL A 247 5.61 -4.38 -8.34
N VAL A 248 5.69 -3.17 -7.78
CA VAL A 248 6.06 -2.87 -6.40
C VAL A 248 4.82 -2.42 -5.63
N SER A 249 4.59 -3.00 -4.45
CA SER A 249 3.50 -2.57 -3.58
C SER A 249 3.80 -2.83 -2.10
N GLY A 250 2.85 -2.49 -1.23
CA GLY A 250 3.04 -2.43 0.22
C GLY A 250 2.45 -3.59 1.02
N LEU A 251 2.01 -4.68 0.38
CA LEU A 251 1.34 -5.83 1.00
C LEU A 251 0.13 -5.48 1.91
N ALA A 252 -0.42 -4.26 1.84
CA ALA A 252 -1.61 -3.93 2.62
C ALA A 252 -2.84 -4.74 2.15
N ARG A 253 -3.90 -4.78 2.97
CA ARG A 253 -5.22 -5.26 2.52
C ARG A 253 -5.70 -4.44 1.31
N GLY A 254 -6.63 -4.98 0.53
CA GLY A 254 -7.22 -4.27 -0.60
C GLY A 254 -6.32 -4.26 -1.83
N ILE A 255 -6.11 -3.08 -2.41
CA ILE A 255 -5.40 -2.87 -3.69
C ILE A 255 -3.99 -3.49 -3.69
N ASP A 256 -3.14 -3.21 -2.69
CA ASP A 256 -1.77 -3.75 -2.61
C ASP A 256 -1.74 -5.29 -2.73
N GLY A 257 -2.63 -5.98 -2.01
CA GLY A 257 -2.75 -7.44 -2.06
C GLY A 257 -3.27 -7.97 -3.41
N ALA A 258 -4.15 -7.23 -4.08
CA ALA A 258 -4.59 -7.56 -5.44
C ALA A 258 -3.47 -7.39 -6.46
N ALA A 259 -2.67 -6.32 -6.34
CA ALA A 259 -1.54 -6.05 -7.22
C ALA A 259 -0.50 -7.16 -7.16
N HIS A 260 -0.10 -7.55 -5.93
CA HIS A 260 0.80 -8.68 -5.74
C HIS A 260 0.23 -9.99 -6.30
N ARG A 261 -1.05 -10.31 -6.07
CA ARG A 261 -1.66 -11.54 -6.60
C ARG A 261 -1.69 -11.59 -8.13
N GLY A 262 -1.92 -10.45 -8.80
CA GLY A 262 -1.86 -10.36 -10.27
C GLY A 262 -0.43 -10.53 -10.81
N ALA A 263 0.54 -9.89 -10.16
CA ALA A 263 1.95 -9.91 -10.58
C ALA A 263 2.73 -11.18 -10.19
N LEU A 264 2.28 -11.93 -9.17
CA LEU A 264 2.99 -13.08 -8.58
C LEU A 264 3.53 -14.12 -9.59
N PRO A 265 2.82 -14.51 -10.67
CA PRO A 265 3.35 -15.48 -11.66
C PRO A 265 4.61 -15.01 -12.40
N TYR A 266 4.88 -13.70 -12.38
CA TYR A 266 6.05 -13.07 -13.02
C TYR A 266 7.04 -12.51 -11.99
N GLY A 267 6.78 -12.69 -10.69
CA GLY A 267 7.51 -12.05 -9.60
C GLY A 267 7.10 -10.59 -9.35
N THR A 268 7.01 -10.22 -8.07
CA THR A 268 6.61 -8.90 -7.56
C THR A 268 7.46 -8.52 -6.35
N CYS A 269 7.57 -7.23 -6.02
CA CYS A 269 8.29 -6.76 -4.85
C CYS A 269 7.35 -6.16 -3.80
N ALA A 270 7.29 -6.77 -2.61
CA ALA A 270 6.55 -6.24 -1.46
C ALA A 270 7.47 -5.47 -0.50
N VAL A 271 7.18 -4.19 -0.30
CA VAL A 271 7.91 -3.35 0.66
C VAL A 271 7.19 -3.36 2.01
N LEU A 272 7.86 -3.79 3.08
CA LEU A 272 7.27 -3.96 4.41
C LEU A 272 7.65 -2.82 5.39
N PRO A 273 6.73 -2.41 6.29
CA PRO A 273 6.98 -1.35 7.28
C PRO A 273 7.63 -1.85 8.59
N GLY A 274 7.89 -3.15 8.70
CA GLY A 274 8.51 -3.79 9.85
C GLY A 274 9.58 -4.79 9.43
N GLY A 275 10.02 -5.65 10.37
CA GLY A 275 10.94 -6.73 10.06
C GLY A 275 10.31 -7.71 9.06
N LEU A 276 11.11 -8.26 8.14
CA LEU A 276 10.63 -9.17 7.09
C LEU A 276 10.17 -10.54 7.64
N ASP A 277 10.47 -10.82 8.91
CA ASP A 277 9.98 -11.94 9.72
C ASP A 277 8.65 -11.63 10.46
N ARG A 278 8.18 -10.38 10.43
CA ARG A 278 6.97 -9.89 11.10
C ARG A 278 5.93 -9.39 10.12
N ILE A 279 5.40 -10.32 9.30
CA ILE A 279 4.42 -10.02 8.26
C ILE A 279 3.15 -9.40 8.86
N TYR A 280 2.75 -8.25 8.31
CA TYR A 280 1.46 -7.62 8.55
C TYR A 280 0.86 -7.16 7.21
N PRO A 281 -0.44 -7.40 6.94
CA PRO A 281 -1.43 -7.99 7.86
C PRO A 281 -1.29 -9.52 7.97
N PRO A 282 -1.79 -10.15 9.05
CA PRO A 282 -1.65 -11.60 9.26
C PRO A 282 -2.26 -12.45 8.15
N GLU A 283 -3.33 -11.96 7.51
CA GLU A 283 -3.99 -12.66 6.39
C GLU A 283 -3.08 -12.78 5.14
N HIS A 284 -2.01 -11.98 5.05
CA HIS A 284 -1.06 -11.99 3.94
C HIS A 284 0.22 -12.79 4.23
N VAL A 285 0.28 -13.59 5.31
CA VAL A 285 1.45 -14.44 5.62
C VAL A 285 1.78 -15.41 4.47
N ARG A 286 0.78 -16.06 3.87
CA ARG A 286 1.00 -16.96 2.71
C ARG A 286 1.47 -16.19 1.48
N LEU A 287 0.78 -15.10 1.14
CA LEU A 287 1.16 -14.24 0.02
C LEU A 287 2.59 -13.71 0.17
N ALA A 288 3.02 -13.33 1.37
CA ALA A 288 4.41 -12.93 1.63
C ALA A 288 5.41 -14.09 1.41
N ALA A 289 5.05 -15.31 1.78
CA ALA A 289 5.89 -16.49 1.53
C ALA A 289 6.00 -16.81 0.04
N ASP A 290 4.91 -16.70 -0.71
CA ASP A 290 4.91 -16.90 -2.17
C ASP A 290 5.74 -15.82 -2.89
N ILE A 291 5.63 -14.56 -2.46
CA ILE A 291 6.45 -13.44 -2.96
C ILE A 291 7.93 -13.65 -2.61
N ALA A 292 8.25 -14.14 -1.41
CA ALA A 292 9.63 -14.43 -1.03
C ALA A 292 10.28 -15.58 -1.82
N GLN A 293 9.47 -16.44 -2.47
CA GLN A 293 9.94 -17.54 -3.33
C GLN A 293 10.18 -17.07 -4.78
N ASN A 294 9.23 -16.34 -5.36
CA ASN A 294 9.22 -16.00 -6.80
C ASN A 294 9.49 -14.51 -7.09
N GLY A 295 9.82 -13.72 -6.05
CA GLY A 295 9.98 -12.27 -6.13
C GLY A 295 10.85 -11.76 -4.98
N LEU A 296 10.41 -10.67 -4.33
CA LEU A 296 11.21 -10.03 -3.27
C LEU A 296 10.35 -9.41 -2.16
N LEU A 297 10.75 -9.59 -0.90
CA LEU A 297 10.35 -8.76 0.23
C LEU A 297 11.48 -7.79 0.58
N VAL A 298 11.15 -6.52 0.84
CA VAL A 298 12.15 -5.46 1.13
C VAL A 298 11.71 -4.59 2.31
N GLY A 299 12.64 -4.16 3.16
CA GLY A 299 12.34 -3.25 4.26
C GLY A 299 13.59 -2.66 4.95
N GLU A 300 13.43 -1.54 5.65
CA GLU A 300 14.54 -0.86 6.37
C GLU A 300 14.60 -1.20 7.87
N CYS A 301 13.57 -1.87 8.39
CA CYS A 301 13.42 -2.21 9.81
C CYS A 301 14.13 -3.53 10.16
N PRO A 302 14.73 -3.65 11.36
CA PRO A 302 15.50 -4.82 11.76
C PRO A 302 14.64 -6.09 11.91
N PRO A 303 15.26 -7.30 11.88
CA PRO A 303 14.59 -8.54 12.23
C PRO A 303 13.89 -8.44 13.60
N GLY A 304 12.68 -8.97 13.70
CA GLY A 304 11.84 -8.92 14.90
C GLY A 304 11.04 -7.63 15.09
N PHE A 305 11.27 -6.59 14.29
CA PHE A 305 10.60 -5.30 14.46
C PHE A 305 9.10 -5.36 14.12
N VAL A 306 8.25 -5.05 15.09
CA VAL A 306 6.79 -4.97 14.92
C VAL A 306 6.39 -3.57 14.45
N ALA A 307 5.80 -3.47 13.27
CA ALA A 307 5.39 -2.20 12.66
C ALA A 307 4.27 -1.49 13.45
N ARG A 308 4.38 -0.17 13.58
CA ARG A 308 3.39 0.72 14.21
C ARG A 308 2.77 1.63 13.16
N ALA A 309 1.68 2.34 13.50
CA ALA A 309 0.95 3.20 12.55
C ALA A 309 1.85 4.21 11.80
N GLN A 310 2.83 4.81 12.49
CA GLN A 310 3.78 5.78 11.92
C GLN A 310 4.81 5.18 10.95
N ASP A 311 5.03 3.86 11.00
CA ASP A 311 6.03 3.19 10.16
C ASP A 311 5.48 2.93 8.74
N PHE A 312 4.14 2.90 8.55
CA PHE A 312 3.51 2.74 7.22
C PHE A 312 3.75 3.95 6.28
N PRO A 313 3.52 5.22 6.69
CA PRO A 313 3.88 6.36 5.83
C PRO A 313 5.38 6.43 5.54
N ARG A 314 6.23 6.14 6.55
CA ARG A 314 7.69 6.11 6.37
C ARG A 314 8.12 5.09 5.30
N ARG A 315 7.49 3.91 5.29
CA ARG A 315 7.72 2.86 4.28
C ARG A 315 7.34 3.32 2.87
N ASN A 316 6.26 4.07 2.70
CA ASN A 316 5.70 4.39 1.37
C ASN A 316 6.71 5.10 0.44
N ARG A 317 7.64 5.90 0.97
CA ARG A 317 8.72 6.55 0.19
C ARG A 317 9.63 5.57 -0.55
N ILE A 318 9.70 4.32 -0.10
CA ILE A 318 10.49 3.24 -0.70
C ILE A 318 9.73 2.65 -1.89
N ILE A 319 8.39 2.54 -1.80
CA ILE A 319 7.54 2.08 -2.92
C ILE A 319 7.61 3.09 -4.07
N SER A 320 7.39 4.37 -3.79
CA SER A 320 7.49 5.42 -4.81
C SER A 320 8.94 5.60 -5.28
N GLY A 321 9.91 5.63 -4.36
CA GLY A 321 11.31 5.91 -4.68
C GLY A 321 11.95 4.86 -5.58
N ALA A 322 11.61 3.58 -5.38
CA ALA A 322 12.09 2.48 -6.21
C ALA A 322 11.40 2.39 -7.59
N SER A 323 10.36 3.18 -7.86
CA SER A 323 9.50 3.04 -9.05
C SER A 323 9.65 4.20 -10.04
N LEU A 324 9.47 3.94 -11.34
CA LEU A 324 9.40 4.97 -12.39
C LEU A 324 8.16 5.86 -12.27
N GLY A 325 7.07 5.28 -11.77
CA GLY A 325 5.79 5.93 -11.50
C GLY A 325 4.94 5.11 -10.54
N VAL A 326 3.81 5.67 -10.10
CA VAL A 326 2.90 5.05 -9.13
C VAL A 326 1.44 5.19 -9.57
N LEU A 327 0.73 4.06 -9.70
CA LEU A 327 -0.72 3.99 -9.90
C LEU A 327 -1.50 3.98 -8.59
N VAL A 328 -2.48 4.87 -8.50
CA VAL A 328 -3.50 4.90 -7.44
C VAL A 328 -4.83 4.42 -8.02
N VAL A 329 -5.26 3.21 -7.63
CA VAL A 329 -6.49 2.60 -8.18
C VAL A 329 -7.76 3.10 -7.48
N GLU A 330 -7.75 3.12 -6.15
CA GLU A 330 -8.82 3.70 -5.35
C GLU A 330 -8.22 4.45 -4.16
N ALA A 331 -8.77 5.61 -3.83
CA ALA A 331 -8.37 6.42 -2.70
C ALA A 331 -9.52 7.31 -2.24
N ALA A 332 -10.00 7.10 -1.01
CA ALA A 332 -10.79 8.12 -0.32
C ALA A 332 -9.93 9.35 0.00
N GLU A 333 -10.56 10.50 0.26
CA GLU A 333 -9.89 11.81 0.43
C GLU A 333 -8.76 11.82 1.48
N ARG A 334 -8.85 10.97 2.52
CA ARG A 334 -7.84 10.80 3.58
C ARG A 334 -7.10 9.46 3.51
N SER A 335 -7.01 8.85 2.33
CA SER A 335 -6.33 7.56 2.15
C SER A 335 -4.81 7.69 2.27
N GLY A 336 -4.18 6.72 2.93
CA GLY A 336 -2.72 6.63 3.01
C GLY A 336 -2.03 6.39 1.65
N SER A 337 -2.75 5.94 0.63
CA SER A 337 -2.23 5.84 -0.75
C SER A 337 -1.94 7.22 -1.37
N LEU A 338 -2.65 8.27 -0.96
CA LEU A 338 -2.40 9.64 -1.41
C LEU A 338 -1.07 10.19 -0.88
N ILE A 339 -0.58 9.66 0.25
CA ILE A 339 0.76 9.98 0.75
C ILE A 339 1.81 9.42 -0.22
N THR A 340 1.63 8.20 -0.74
CA THR A 340 2.54 7.62 -1.74
C THR A 340 2.51 8.40 -3.05
N ALA A 341 1.33 8.85 -3.50
CA ALA A 341 1.20 9.68 -4.70
C ALA A 341 1.93 11.03 -4.56
N ARG A 342 1.78 11.69 -3.40
CA ARG A 342 2.54 12.90 -3.08
C ARG A 342 4.05 12.65 -3.08
N LEU A 343 4.50 11.59 -2.41
CA LEU A 343 5.93 11.23 -2.34
C LEU A 343 6.49 10.91 -3.73
N ALA A 344 5.71 10.29 -4.61
CA ALA A 344 6.10 10.05 -6.00
C ALA A 344 6.33 11.37 -6.76
N GLY A 345 5.42 12.34 -6.64
CA GLY A 345 5.60 13.68 -7.21
C GLY A 345 6.82 14.43 -6.65
N GLU A 346 7.02 14.39 -5.33
CA GLU A 346 8.21 14.95 -4.66
C GLU A 346 9.52 14.27 -5.12
N GLN A 347 9.45 13.01 -5.57
CA GLN A 347 10.57 12.22 -6.09
C GLN A 347 10.68 12.25 -7.63
N SER A 348 9.95 13.14 -8.32
CA SER A 348 9.93 13.23 -9.80
C SER A 348 9.55 11.92 -10.51
N ARG A 349 8.62 11.16 -9.92
CA ARG A 349 8.03 9.93 -10.46
C ARG A 349 6.60 10.22 -10.92
N GLU A 350 6.20 9.69 -12.07
CA GLU A 350 4.86 9.95 -12.63
C GLU A 350 3.76 9.38 -11.73
N VAL A 351 2.71 10.16 -11.53
CA VAL A 351 1.53 9.75 -10.77
C VAL A 351 0.43 9.39 -11.75
N PHE A 352 -0.08 8.18 -11.60
CA PHE A 352 -1.17 7.61 -12.38
C PHE A 352 -2.39 7.42 -11.48
N ALA A 353 -3.60 7.64 -12.00
CA ALA A 353 -4.82 7.53 -11.21
C ALA A 353 -5.97 6.93 -12.04
N VAL A 354 -6.67 5.96 -11.46
CA VAL A 354 -7.84 5.35 -12.10
C VAL A 354 -9.07 6.24 -11.85
N PRO A 355 -9.81 6.65 -12.89
CA PRO A 355 -11.01 7.44 -12.74
C PRO A 355 -12.13 6.60 -12.12
N GLY A 356 -13.00 7.22 -11.33
CA GLY A 356 -14.14 6.52 -10.74
C GLY A 356 -15.40 7.39 -10.65
N HIS A 357 -16.53 6.75 -10.38
CA HIS A 357 -17.83 7.42 -10.36
C HIS A 357 -17.86 8.57 -9.32
N PRO A 358 -18.40 9.76 -9.63
CA PRO A 358 -18.36 10.91 -8.70
C PRO A 358 -19.03 10.69 -7.34
N LEU A 359 -20.02 9.78 -7.25
CA LEU A 359 -20.66 9.39 -5.98
C LEU A 359 -19.89 8.30 -5.20
N ASP A 360 -18.87 7.67 -5.79
CA ASP A 360 -18.03 6.73 -5.04
C ASP A 360 -17.00 7.49 -4.19
N THR A 361 -17.14 7.39 -2.88
CA THR A 361 -16.20 7.99 -1.92
C THR A 361 -14.79 7.39 -2.01
N ARG A 362 -14.63 6.21 -2.63
CA ARG A 362 -13.33 5.61 -2.94
C ARG A 362 -12.66 6.23 -4.17
N ALA A 363 -13.39 6.96 -5.01
CA ALA A 363 -12.86 7.63 -6.20
C ALA A 363 -12.52 9.11 -5.96
N THR A 364 -12.93 9.70 -4.82
CA THR A 364 -12.73 11.13 -4.54
C THR A 364 -11.26 11.55 -4.63
N GLY A 365 -10.34 10.73 -4.10
CA GLY A 365 -8.90 11.01 -4.11
C GLY A 365 -8.26 10.78 -5.47
N THR A 366 -8.62 9.72 -6.21
CA THR A 366 -8.07 9.48 -7.56
C THR A 366 -8.57 10.53 -8.55
N ASN A 367 -9.87 10.86 -8.53
CA ASN A 367 -10.43 11.95 -9.31
C ASN A 367 -9.84 13.32 -8.95
N ARG A 368 -9.37 13.52 -7.71
CA ARG A 368 -8.63 14.74 -7.33
C ARG A 368 -7.21 14.73 -7.90
N LEU A 369 -6.47 13.62 -7.80
CA LEU A 369 -5.15 13.47 -8.42
C LEU A 369 -5.19 13.76 -9.92
N ILE A 370 -6.21 13.27 -10.66
CA ILE A 370 -6.39 13.55 -12.09
C ILE A 370 -6.55 15.07 -12.35
N LYS A 371 -7.33 15.77 -11.51
CA LYS A 371 -7.46 17.24 -11.59
C LYS A 371 -6.19 17.99 -11.21
N GLU A 372 -5.35 17.39 -10.37
CA GLU A 372 -4.03 17.90 -9.95
C GLU A 372 -2.92 17.56 -10.98
N GLY A 373 -3.24 16.87 -12.08
CA GLY A 373 -2.31 16.57 -13.19
C GLY A 373 -1.81 15.12 -13.27
N ALA A 374 -2.31 14.20 -12.45
CA ALA A 374 -2.00 12.78 -12.58
C ALA A 374 -2.58 12.20 -13.88
N VAL A 375 -1.85 11.25 -14.48
CA VAL A 375 -2.25 10.58 -15.72
C VAL A 375 -3.49 9.72 -15.46
N LEU A 376 -4.60 10.05 -16.13
CA LEU A 376 -5.82 9.24 -16.11
C LEU A 376 -5.50 7.88 -16.73
N THR A 377 -5.76 6.80 -15.99
CA THR A 377 -5.36 5.44 -16.37
C THR A 377 -6.56 4.51 -16.41
N THR A 378 -6.74 3.83 -17.54
CA THR A 378 -7.79 2.83 -17.79
C THR A 378 -7.24 1.49 -18.27
N SER A 379 -5.96 1.43 -18.62
CA SER A 379 -5.28 0.29 -19.24
C SER A 379 -3.80 0.25 -18.87
N ALA A 380 -3.10 -0.85 -19.18
CA ALA A 380 -1.64 -0.89 -19.02
C ALA A 380 -0.93 -0.07 -20.11
N GLU A 381 -1.54 0.07 -21.28
CA GLU A 381 -1.09 0.89 -22.39
C GLU A 381 -0.94 2.35 -21.98
N ASP A 382 -1.90 2.94 -21.25
CA ASP A 382 -1.82 4.31 -20.73
C ASP A 382 -0.54 4.55 -19.90
N ILE A 383 -0.11 3.54 -19.13
CA ILE A 383 1.09 3.59 -18.30
C ILE A 383 2.35 3.47 -19.15
N VAL A 384 2.40 2.48 -20.05
CA VAL A 384 3.55 2.27 -20.93
C VAL A 384 3.77 3.46 -21.84
N ASP A 385 2.70 4.04 -22.38
CA ASP A 385 2.73 5.21 -23.27
C ASP A 385 3.29 6.45 -22.58
N ALA A 386 2.84 6.74 -21.35
CA ALA A 386 3.39 7.83 -20.54
C ALA A 386 4.85 7.59 -20.11
N LEU A 387 5.26 6.34 -19.94
CA LEU A 387 6.62 5.97 -19.54
C LEU A 387 7.59 5.70 -20.71
N LYS A 388 7.14 5.77 -21.98
CA LYS A 388 7.94 5.43 -23.18
C LYS A 388 9.39 5.94 -23.14
N GLY A 389 9.58 7.23 -22.85
CA GLY A 389 10.93 7.83 -22.77
C GLY A 389 11.81 7.19 -21.70
N LYS A 390 11.27 6.99 -20.49
CA LYS A 390 11.99 6.37 -19.36
C LYS A 390 12.26 4.88 -19.58
N LEU A 391 11.37 4.18 -20.27
CA LEU A 391 11.52 2.76 -20.59
C LEU A 391 12.58 2.50 -21.66
N VAL A 392 12.79 3.42 -22.62
CA VAL A 392 13.87 3.31 -23.62
C VAL A 392 15.25 3.43 -22.97
N ASP A 393 15.44 4.35 -22.03
CA ASP A 393 16.68 4.42 -21.26
C ASP A 393 16.88 3.15 -20.40
N TRP A 394 15.80 2.56 -19.88
CA TRP A 394 15.87 1.32 -19.10
C TRP A 394 16.13 0.07 -19.96
N ALA A 395 15.67 0.03 -21.21
CA ALA A 395 15.91 -1.09 -22.13
C ALA A 395 17.42 -1.29 -22.41
N ARG A 396 18.25 -0.25 -22.23
CA ARG A 396 19.72 -0.34 -22.30
C ARG A 396 20.34 -1.27 -21.25
N PHE A 397 19.63 -1.61 -20.18
CA PHE A 397 20.08 -2.56 -19.15
C PHE A 397 19.84 -4.04 -19.51
N GLY A 398 19.48 -4.36 -20.76
CA GLY A 398 19.46 -5.75 -21.26
C GLY A 398 18.40 -6.64 -20.59
N VAL A 399 17.27 -6.06 -20.17
CA VAL A 399 16.26 -6.74 -19.35
C VAL A 399 15.46 -7.75 -20.18
N GLU A 400 15.60 -9.03 -19.88
CA GLU A 400 14.72 -10.07 -20.45
C GLU A 400 13.29 -9.94 -19.89
N VAL A 401 12.29 -10.04 -20.79
CA VAL A 401 10.88 -10.09 -20.38
C VAL A 401 10.61 -11.42 -19.66
N PRO A 402 10.11 -11.42 -18.41
CA PRO A 402 9.88 -12.65 -17.68
C PRO A 402 8.83 -13.52 -18.37
N GLN A 403 9.19 -14.77 -18.68
CA GLN A 403 8.15 -15.77 -18.91
C GLN A 403 7.44 -16.06 -17.59
N PRO A 404 6.11 -16.32 -17.61
CA PRO A 404 5.38 -16.67 -16.40
C PRO A 404 5.99 -17.94 -15.82
N GLN A 405 6.57 -17.83 -14.62
CA GLN A 405 6.97 -18.99 -13.86
C GLN A 405 5.71 -19.82 -13.61
N ARG A 406 5.81 -21.15 -13.76
CA ARG A 406 4.68 -22.08 -13.63
C ARG A 406 3.88 -21.68 -12.41
N ALA A 407 2.69 -21.11 -12.64
CA ALA A 407 1.97 -20.40 -11.59
C ALA A 407 1.96 -21.29 -10.34
N PRO A 408 2.41 -20.81 -9.16
CA PRO A 408 2.21 -21.56 -7.94
C PRO A 408 0.74 -21.92 -7.93
N LYS A 409 0.40 -23.16 -7.58
CA LYS A 409 -1.01 -23.51 -7.41
C LYS A 409 -1.53 -22.57 -6.32
N LEU A 410 -2.15 -21.45 -6.71
CA LEU A 410 -3.19 -20.81 -5.93
C LEU A 410 -4.23 -21.91 -5.80
N ALA A 411 -4.07 -22.72 -4.75
CA ALA A 411 -4.94 -23.83 -4.45
C ALA A 411 -6.34 -23.24 -4.45
N ALA A 412 -7.23 -23.83 -5.25
CA ALA A 412 -8.56 -23.30 -5.46
C ALA A 412 -9.28 -23.23 -4.12
N ARG A 413 -9.25 -22.04 -3.51
CA ARG A 413 -9.75 -21.70 -2.17
C ARG A 413 -9.33 -22.69 -1.07
N ASP A 414 -8.24 -22.38 -0.38
CA ASP A 414 -8.18 -22.66 1.06
C ASP A 414 -7.47 -21.56 1.85
N ASP A 415 -7.82 -20.30 1.56
CA ASP A 415 -7.81 -19.26 2.60
C ASP A 415 -8.91 -19.64 3.60
N GLY A 416 -8.61 -20.62 4.45
CA GLY A 416 -9.53 -21.19 5.41
C GLY A 416 -10.16 -20.06 6.24
N PRO A 417 -11.45 -20.18 6.61
CA PRO A 417 -12.21 -19.09 7.19
C PRO A 417 -11.44 -18.51 8.39
N VAL A 418 -11.41 -17.17 8.47
CA VAL A 418 -10.83 -16.44 9.61
C VAL A 418 -11.46 -17.00 10.88
N ARG A 419 -10.73 -17.90 11.54
CA ARG A 419 -11.23 -18.65 12.68
C ARG A 419 -11.15 -17.73 13.88
N ALA A 420 -12.24 -17.00 14.11
CA ALA A 420 -12.56 -16.46 15.42
C ALA A 420 -12.34 -17.56 16.48
N PRO A 421 -11.85 -17.21 17.68
CA PRO A 421 -11.37 -18.18 18.66
C PRO A 421 -12.38 -19.30 18.88
N ALA A 422 -11.89 -20.54 18.85
CA ALA A 422 -12.73 -21.73 18.86
C ALA A 422 -13.47 -21.88 20.21
N GLY A 423 -14.69 -21.36 20.26
CA GLY A 423 -15.48 -21.26 21.50
C GLY A 423 -16.92 -20.81 21.27
N ALA A 424 -17.60 -21.34 20.24
CA ALA A 424 -19.05 -21.18 20.05
C ALA A 424 -19.62 -22.31 19.17
N THR A 425 -20.04 -23.41 19.79
CA THR A 425 -20.94 -24.38 19.14
C THR A 425 -22.36 -23.81 19.15
N GLY A 426 -22.94 -23.57 17.97
CA GLY A 426 -24.30 -23.06 17.82
C GLY A 426 -24.38 -21.54 17.89
N GLY A 427 -24.05 -20.87 16.79
CA GLY A 427 -24.28 -19.43 16.58
C GLY A 427 -25.34 -19.19 15.51
N ASP A 428 -26.28 -18.30 15.81
CA ASP A 428 -27.51 -18.06 15.05
C ASP A 428 -27.28 -17.81 13.55
N GLY A 429 -28.10 -18.42 12.69
CA GLY A 429 -27.95 -18.32 11.23
C GLY A 429 -27.99 -16.88 10.68
N LEU A 430 -28.59 -15.94 11.42
CA LEU A 430 -28.61 -14.51 11.09
C LEU A 430 -27.23 -13.85 11.26
N ALA A 431 -26.48 -14.17 12.31
CA ALA A 431 -25.17 -13.55 12.56
C ALA A 431 -24.13 -13.89 11.46
N SER A 432 -24.21 -15.09 10.90
CA SER A 432 -23.40 -15.48 9.72
C SER A 432 -23.84 -14.72 8.46
N LEU A 433 -25.15 -14.48 8.31
CA LEU A 433 -25.71 -13.72 7.19
C LEU A 433 -25.29 -12.24 7.26
N ASP A 434 -25.37 -11.58 8.42
CA ASP A 434 -24.97 -10.18 8.59
C ASP A 434 -23.49 -9.96 8.26
N ALA A 435 -22.60 -10.85 8.71
CA ALA A 435 -21.19 -10.83 8.34
C ALA A 435 -20.98 -11.03 6.82
N THR A 436 -21.88 -11.76 6.16
CA THR A 436 -21.87 -11.94 4.69
C THR A 436 -22.40 -10.72 3.96
N ILE A 437 -23.49 -10.11 4.43
CA ILE A 437 -24.03 -8.85 3.93
C ILE A 437 -22.97 -7.74 4.00
N ALA A 438 -22.27 -7.61 5.14
CA ALA A 438 -21.17 -6.65 5.29
C ALA A 438 -20.04 -6.91 4.28
N SER A 439 -19.66 -8.17 4.07
CA SER A 439 -18.62 -8.57 3.10
C SER A 439 -19.02 -8.27 1.65
N VAL A 440 -20.28 -8.53 1.28
CA VAL A 440 -20.81 -8.22 -0.07
C VAL A 440 -20.90 -6.70 -0.27
N MET A 441 -21.47 -5.96 0.69
CA MET A 441 -21.54 -4.50 0.66
C MET A 441 -20.17 -3.83 0.53
N GLN A 442 -19.13 -4.43 1.10
CA GLN A 442 -17.76 -3.92 1.00
C GLN A 442 -17.25 -3.92 -0.44
N LEU A 443 -17.61 -4.94 -1.24
CA LEU A 443 -17.20 -5.11 -2.63
C LEU A 443 -18.08 -4.34 -3.62
N LEU A 444 -19.31 -3.96 -3.22
CA LEU A 444 -20.21 -3.19 -4.08
C LEU A 444 -19.71 -1.75 -4.32
N SER A 445 -19.91 -1.30 -5.55
CA SER A 445 -19.66 0.06 -6.04
C SER A 445 -20.67 0.39 -7.14
N PHE A 446 -20.58 1.57 -7.73
CA PHE A 446 -21.37 1.96 -8.90
C PHE A 446 -20.98 1.20 -10.18
N SER A 447 -19.83 0.51 -10.19
CA SER A 447 -19.38 -0.34 -11.30
C SER A 447 -19.93 -1.77 -11.16
N PRO A 448 -20.44 -2.39 -12.24
CA PRO A 448 -20.95 -3.76 -12.20
C PRO A 448 -19.89 -4.78 -11.78
N ILE A 449 -20.29 -5.72 -10.91
CA ILE A 449 -19.48 -6.87 -10.53
C ILE A 449 -20.28 -8.18 -10.68
N ALA A 450 -19.62 -9.23 -11.17
CA ALA A 450 -20.20 -10.56 -11.31
C ALA A 450 -20.37 -11.24 -9.93
N ILE A 451 -21.46 -11.99 -9.76
CA ILE A 451 -21.73 -12.73 -8.51
C ILE A 451 -20.62 -13.76 -8.21
N ASP A 452 -20.07 -14.42 -9.25
CA ASP A 452 -18.97 -15.37 -9.09
C ASP A 452 -17.67 -14.73 -8.61
N ASP A 453 -17.42 -13.47 -8.99
CA ASP A 453 -16.28 -12.69 -8.50
C ASP A 453 -16.46 -12.33 -7.02
N ILE A 454 -17.68 -11.99 -6.58
CA ILE A 454 -18.00 -11.78 -5.15
C ILE A 454 -17.80 -13.09 -4.36
N CYS A 455 -18.31 -14.21 -4.86
CA CYS A 455 -18.08 -15.53 -4.25
C CYS A 455 -16.58 -15.86 -4.12
N ARG A 456 -15.77 -15.46 -5.11
CA ARG A 456 -14.32 -15.66 -5.12
C ARG A 456 -13.59 -14.73 -4.15
N MET A 457 -13.94 -13.45 -4.13
CA MET A 457 -13.29 -12.43 -3.29
C MET A 457 -13.66 -12.54 -1.80
N THR A 458 -14.88 -12.98 -1.49
CA THR A 458 -15.31 -13.18 -0.09
C THR A 458 -14.88 -14.53 0.49
N GLY A 459 -14.53 -15.50 -0.35
CA GLY A 459 -14.25 -16.89 0.06
C GLY A 459 -15.47 -17.66 0.60
N LYS A 460 -16.66 -17.04 0.65
CA LYS A 460 -17.87 -17.60 1.25
C LYS A 460 -18.58 -18.59 0.33
N GLN A 461 -19.50 -19.38 0.88
CA GLN A 461 -20.27 -20.32 0.07
C GLN A 461 -21.25 -19.56 -0.83
N THR A 462 -21.45 -20.06 -2.06
CA THR A 462 -22.35 -19.46 -3.05
C THR A 462 -23.76 -19.22 -2.49
N ARG A 463 -24.29 -20.14 -1.67
CA ARG A 463 -25.61 -19.95 -1.02
C ARG A 463 -25.66 -18.74 -0.07
N GLU A 464 -24.59 -18.49 0.67
CA GLU A 464 -24.51 -17.41 1.66
C GLU A 464 -24.43 -16.05 0.96
N VAL A 465 -23.65 -15.99 -0.13
CA VAL A 465 -23.55 -14.81 -0.99
C VAL A 465 -24.88 -14.51 -1.67
N HIS A 466 -25.58 -15.52 -2.23
CA HIS A 466 -26.92 -15.31 -2.79
C HIS A 466 -27.95 -14.86 -1.74
N ALA A 467 -27.91 -15.41 -0.52
CA ALA A 467 -28.78 -14.96 0.57
C ALA A 467 -28.53 -13.49 0.92
N ALA A 468 -27.27 -13.09 1.07
CA ALA A 468 -26.91 -11.70 1.35
C ALA A 468 -27.27 -10.73 0.21
N ILE A 469 -27.06 -11.14 -1.04
CA ILE A 469 -27.51 -10.37 -2.22
C ILE A 469 -29.03 -10.20 -2.16
N MET A 470 -29.80 -11.27 -1.90
CA MET A 470 -31.26 -11.19 -1.80
C MET A 470 -31.72 -10.26 -0.67
N SER A 471 -31.08 -10.28 0.50
CA SER A 471 -31.38 -9.33 1.59
C SER A 471 -31.11 -7.88 1.19
N LEU A 472 -30.02 -7.62 0.45
CA LEU A 472 -29.66 -6.28 -0.04
C LEU A 472 -30.58 -5.78 -1.16
N ASP A 473 -31.04 -6.69 -2.03
CA ASP A 473 -32.00 -6.46 -3.11
C ASP A 473 -33.37 -6.04 -2.52
N LEU A 474 -33.88 -6.82 -1.55
CA LEU A 474 -35.11 -6.53 -0.81
C LEU A 474 -35.01 -5.23 0.02
N ALA A 475 -33.83 -4.91 0.55
CA ALA A 475 -33.57 -3.63 1.21
C ALA A 475 -33.36 -2.45 0.24
N GLY A 476 -33.46 -2.68 -1.08
CA GLY A 476 -33.30 -1.67 -2.12
C GLY A 476 -31.89 -1.09 -2.24
N ARG A 477 -30.86 -1.77 -1.72
CA ARG A 477 -29.47 -1.28 -1.61
C ARG A 477 -28.61 -1.59 -2.84
N LEU A 478 -29.04 -2.53 -3.67
CA LEU A 478 -28.38 -2.90 -4.92
C LEU A 478 -29.37 -2.89 -6.09
N GLU A 479 -28.85 -2.96 -7.30
CA GLU A 479 -29.62 -3.20 -8.52
C GLU A 479 -28.96 -4.34 -9.32
N ARG A 480 -29.77 -5.22 -9.90
CA ARG A 480 -29.28 -6.28 -10.80
C ARG A 480 -29.14 -5.75 -12.22
N ARG A 481 -27.97 -5.97 -12.83
CA ARG A 481 -27.71 -5.70 -14.25
C ARG A 481 -27.68 -7.04 -14.99
N GLY A 482 -28.85 -7.47 -15.45
CA GLY A 482 -29.04 -8.81 -16.03
C GLY A 482 -29.02 -9.92 -14.98
N SER A 483 -28.66 -11.14 -15.37
CA SER A 483 -28.74 -12.34 -14.53
C SER A 483 -27.56 -12.52 -13.57
N SER A 484 -26.36 -12.03 -13.92
CA SER A 484 -25.09 -12.39 -13.26
C SER A 484 -24.34 -11.22 -12.63
N HIS A 485 -24.74 -9.97 -12.87
CA HIS A 485 -24.04 -8.78 -12.37
C HIS A 485 -24.92 -7.94 -11.44
N ILE A 486 -24.29 -7.32 -10.45
CA ILE A 486 -24.93 -6.39 -9.51
C ILE A 486 -24.13 -5.10 -9.37
N VAL A 487 -24.83 -4.00 -9.05
CA VAL A 487 -24.27 -2.68 -8.73
C VAL A 487 -24.86 -2.16 -7.42
N LEU A 488 -24.15 -1.26 -6.77
CA LEU A 488 -24.72 -0.42 -5.70
C LEU A 488 -25.81 0.49 -6.30
N ARG A 489 -26.95 0.60 -5.63
CA ARG A 489 -27.99 1.56 -6.02
C ARG A 489 -27.59 2.98 -5.56
N ALA A 490 -27.76 3.95 -6.46
CA ALA A 490 -27.52 5.38 -6.19
C ALA A 490 -28.62 6.01 -5.31
#